data_AF-X1D2B2-F1
#
_entry.id   AF-X1D2B2-F1
#
_cell.length_a   1.000
_cell.length_b   1.000
_cell.length_c   1.000
_cell.angle_alpha   90.00
_cell.angle_beta   90.00
_cell.angle_gamma   90.00
#
_symmetry.space_group_name_H-M   'P 1'
#
loop_
_entity.id
_entity.type
_entity.pdbx_description
1 polymer ?
#
loop_
_entity_poly.entity_id
_entity_poly.type
_entity_poly.pdbx_seq_one_letter_code
_entity_poly.pdbx_strand_id
1 'polypeptide(L)'
;MSNQITDLDVFFNPKSIAIVGASDTFKFGYTMTNYLLNSNFKTYPVNIHKDIIFGHKVFKNINDIPADIELAIIVVRNEFVLQIVKDSVKKGVKGIIIETAGFAETGIEKFVKIQEEIEIIAKNSNVRIIGPNCVGVTNFNNKFTTTEIDFDQSIEGGTISIIAQSGVLGNIFVEWSASQKIGFSKTITLGNKVDVDEIDMLEYLEKDPS
;
A
#
# COMPACT_ATOMS: atom_id res chain seq x y z
N MET A 1 -8.96 16.86 24.21
CA MET A 1 -9.20 15.44 23.87
C MET A 1 -10.05 15.41 22.61
N SER A 2 -9.41 15.36 21.44
CA SER A 2 -10.08 15.17 20.16
C SER A 2 -9.50 13.88 19.54
N ASN A 3 -10.31 12.83 19.53
CA ASN A 3 -10.02 11.56 18.85
C ASN A 3 -10.06 11.75 17.33
N GLN A 4 -9.07 12.44 16.77
CA GLN A 4 -8.78 12.37 15.34
C GLN A 4 -7.70 11.33 15.15
N ILE A 5 -8.13 10.09 14.96
CA ILE A 5 -7.35 9.11 14.21
C ILE A 5 -7.06 9.79 12.86
N THR A 6 -5.78 10.06 12.60
CA THR A 6 -5.31 10.97 11.55
C THR A 6 -5.57 10.40 10.15
N ASP A 7 -5.46 11.23 9.11
CA ASP A 7 -5.66 10.87 7.68
C ASP A 7 -4.90 9.61 7.22
N LEU A 8 -3.90 9.15 7.98
CA LEU A 8 -3.07 7.98 7.67
C LEU A 8 -3.65 6.63 8.12
N ASP A 9 -4.71 6.61 8.93
CA ASP A 9 -5.30 5.34 9.41
C ASP A 9 -5.81 4.44 8.28
N VAL A 10 -6.16 5.05 7.13
CA VAL A 10 -6.53 4.31 5.92
C VAL A 10 -5.45 3.33 5.46
N PHE A 11 -4.18 3.57 5.78
CA PHE A 11 -3.10 2.65 5.46
C PHE A 11 -3.07 1.41 6.35
N PHE A 12 -3.72 1.42 7.51
CA PHE A 12 -3.65 0.30 8.47
C PHE A 12 -5.01 -0.33 8.78
N ASN A 13 -6.10 0.40 8.57
CA ASN A 13 -7.48 -0.03 8.82
C ASN A 13 -8.45 0.34 7.67
N PRO A 14 -8.13 0.06 6.39
CA PRO A 14 -9.02 0.39 5.29
C PRO A 14 -10.29 -0.47 5.29
N LYS A 15 -11.45 0.16 5.06
CA LYS A 15 -12.74 -0.55 4.91
C LYS A 15 -12.98 -1.08 3.51
N SER A 16 -12.28 -0.53 2.52
CA SER A 16 -12.41 -0.92 1.11
C SER A 16 -11.13 -0.63 0.33
N ILE A 17 -10.70 -1.61 -0.47
CA ILE A 17 -9.39 -1.61 -1.12
C ILE A 17 -9.56 -1.88 -2.61
N ALA A 18 -8.84 -1.16 -3.46
CA ALA A 18 -8.64 -1.51 -4.85
C ALA A 18 -7.18 -1.93 -5.09
N ILE A 19 -6.96 -3.08 -5.73
CA ILE A 19 -5.63 -3.53 -6.15
C ILE A 19 -5.51 -3.29 -7.65
N VAL A 20 -4.81 -2.22 -8.03
CA VAL A 20 -4.56 -1.88 -9.43
C VAL A 20 -3.29 -2.56 -9.92
N GLY A 21 -3.45 -3.47 -10.87
CA GLY A 21 -2.39 -4.39 -11.28
C GLY A 21 -2.53 -5.80 -10.69
N ALA A 22 -3.67 -6.09 -10.04
CA ALA A 22 -4.00 -7.41 -9.51
C ALA A 22 -3.71 -8.52 -10.54
N SER A 23 -3.18 -9.65 -10.07
CA SER A 23 -2.77 -10.77 -10.92
C SER A 23 -2.80 -12.10 -10.19
N ASP A 24 -3.23 -13.15 -10.89
CA ASP A 24 -3.12 -14.57 -10.52
C ASP A 24 -1.94 -15.29 -11.23
N THR A 25 -1.06 -14.54 -11.90
CA THR A 25 0.23 -15.02 -12.38
C THR A 25 1.28 -14.82 -11.30
N PHE A 26 2.14 -15.81 -11.07
CA PHE A 26 3.18 -15.79 -10.04
C PHE A 26 4.26 -14.73 -10.36
N LYS A 27 4.05 -13.52 -9.83
CA LYS A 27 4.92 -12.35 -9.91
C LYS A 27 4.66 -11.47 -8.67
N PHE A 28 5.44 -10.42 -8.50
CA PHE A 28 5.26 -9.47 -7.41
C PHE A 28 3.79 -9.00 -7.31
N GLY A 29 3.25 -9.07 -6.09
CA GLY A 29 1.86 -8.75 -5.78
C GLY A 29 0.88 -9.92 -5.95
N TYR A 30 1.32 -11.09 -6.44
CA TYR A 30 0.49 -12.31 -6.51
C TYR A 30 -0.01 -12.73 -5.14
N THR A 31 0.91 -12.86 -4.17
CA THR A 31 0.61 -13.33 -2.81
C THR A 31 -0.33 -12.36 -2.10
N MET A 32 -0.02 -11.06 -2.15
CA MET A 32 -0.88 -10.01 -1.58
C MET A 32 -2.26 -9.96 -2.27
N THR A 33 -2.32 -10.09 -3.59
CA THR A 33 -3.60 -10.13 -4.33
C THR A 33 -4.44 -11.33 -3.89
N ASN A 34 -3.84 -12.52 -3.84
CA ASN A 34 -4.53 -13.74 -3.41
C ASN A 34 -5.04 -13.60 -1.97
N TYR A 35 -4.18 -13.12 -1.06
CA TYR A 35 -4.52 -12.94 0.33
C TYR A 35 -5.67 -11.95 0.52
N LEU A 36 -5.53 -10.72 0.03
CA LEU A 36 -6.53 -9.66 0.26
C LEU A 36 -7.89 -9.98 -0.37
N LEU A 37 -7.93 -10.65 -1.53
CA LEU A 37 -9.19 -11.05 -2.16
C LEU A 37 -9.92 -12.17 -1.39
N ASN A 38 -9.17 -13.09 -0.76
CA ASN A 38 -9.73 -14.20 0.01
C ASN A 38 -9.81 -13.93 1.52
N SER A 39 -9.49 -12.71 1.94
CA SER A 39 -9.54 -12.27 3.34
C SER A 39 -10.90 -11.65 3.70
N ASN A 40 -11.03 -11.17 4.95
CA ASN A 40 -12.20 -10.42 5.40
C ASN A 40 -12.19 -8.95 4.92
N PHE A 41 -11.13 -8.48 4.26
CA PHE A 41 -11.07 -7.13 3.73
C PHE A 41 -11.86 -7.00 2.43
N LYS A 42 -12.64 -5.92 2.31
CA LYS A 42 -13.45 -5.66 1.11
C LYS A 42 -12.55 -5.20 -0.04
N THR A 43 -12.10 -6.14 -0.85
CA THR A 43 -11.07 -5.91 -1.88
C THR A 43 -11.61 -6.07 -3.30
N TYR A 44 -11.21 -5.17 -4.20
CA TYR A 44 -11.59 -5.18 -5.62
C TYR A 44 -10.35 -5.26 -6.52
N PRO A 45 -10.24 -6.27 -7.40
CA PRO A 45 -9.13 -6.35 -8.33
C PRO A 45 -9.37 -5.47 -9.56
N VAL A 46 -8.36 -4.73 -9.97
CA VAL A 46 -8.35 -3.91 -11.19
C VAL A 46 -7.24 -4.39 -12.13
N ASN A 47 -7.62 -4.82 -13.32
CA ASN A 47 -6.69 -5.29 -14.36
C ASN A 47 -7.32 -5.10 -15.75
N ILE A 48 -6.59 -4.46 -16.66
CA ILE A 48 -7.08 -4.14 -18.01
C ILE A 48 -7.28 -5.37 -18.91
N HIS A 49 -6.60 -6.49 -18.62
CA HIS A 49 -6.57 -7.66 -19.49
C HIS A 49 -7.46 -8.80 -19.01
N LYS A 50 -7.65 -8.96 -17.70
CA LYS A 50 -8.40 -10.07 -17.10
C LYS A 50 -9.82 -9.67 -16.73
N ASP A 51 -10.73 -10.62 -16.78
CA ASP A 51 -12.12 -10.44 -16.33
C ASP A 51 -12.39 -11.11 -14.98
N ILE A 52 -11.58 -12.12 -14.64
CA ILE A 52 -11.63 -12.88 -13.39
C ILE A 52 -10.20 -13.06 -12.87
N ILE A 53 -9.99 -12.84 -11.57
CA ILE A 53 -8.74 -13.13 -10.83
C ILE A 53 -9.13 -13.79 -9.52
N PHE A 54 -8.57 -14.98 -9.23
CA PHE A 54 -8.92 -15.79 -8.04
C PHE A 54 -10.43 -15.99 -7.81
N GLY A 55 -11.23 -16.02 -8.87
CA GLY A 55 -12.70 -16.15 -8.77
C GLY A 55 -13.45 -14.84 -8.53
N HIS A 56 -12.76 -13.71 -8.38
CA HIS A 56 -13.36 -12.40 -8.21
C HIS A 56 -13.52 -11.67 -9.55
N LYS A 57 -14.64 -10.96 -9.69
CA LYS A 57 -14.88 -10.06 -10.83
C LYS A 57 -13.83 -8.95 -10.85
N VAL A 58 -13.22 -8.75 -12.01
CA VAL A 58 -12.19 -7.74 -12.24
C VAL A 58 -12.79 -6.50 -12.91
N PHE A 59 -12.33 -5.33 -12.49
CA PHE A 59 -12.66 -4.04 -13.12
C PHE A 59 -11.51 -3.57 -14.02
N LYS A 60 -11.83 -2.85 -15.10
CA LYS A 60 -10.80 -2.35 -16.04
C LYS A 60 -10.15 -1.06 -15.54
N ASN A 61 -10.92 -0.23 -14.84
CA ASN A 61 -10.44 0.96 -14.15
C ASN A 61 -10.97 1.01 -12.70
N ILE A 62 -10.25 1.68 -11.80
CA ILE A 62 -10.70 1.91 -10.42
C ILE A 62 -12.03 2.69 -10.36
N ASN A 63 -12.28 3.55 -11.34
CA ASN A 63 -13.52 4.31 -11.47
C ASN A 63 -14.74 3.45 -11.85
N ASP A 64 -14.53 2.25 -12.40
CA ASP A 64 -15.61 1.35 -12.79
C ASP A 64 -16.19 0.58 -11.59
N ILE A 65 -15.53 0.64 -10.43
CA ILE A 65 -15.96 -0.05 -9.22
C ILE A 65 -17.24 0.62 -8.68
N PRO A 66 -18.37 -0.09 -8.53
CA PRO A 66 -19.64 0.48 -8.07
C PRO A 66 -19.72 0.58 -6.54
N ALA A 67 -18.62 0.99 -5.91
CA ALA A 67 -18.48 1.19 -4.48
C ALA A 67 -17.43 2.28 -4.20
N ASP A 68 -17.50 2.88 -3.01
CA ASP A 68 -16.44 3.73 -2.50
C ASP A 68 -15.20 2.89 -2.21
N ILE A 69 -14.02 3.48 -2.43
CA ILE A 69 -12.71 2.89 -2.17
C ILE A 69 -11.96 3.82 -1.24
N GLU A 70 -11.44 3.31 -0.12
CA GLU A 70 -10.63 4.11 0.79
C GLU A 70 -9.15 4.04 0.44
N LEU A 71 -8.64 2.86 0.08
CA LEU A 71 -7.24 2.61 -0.23
C LEU A 71 -7.04 2.03 -1.63
N ALA A 72 -6.11 2.59 -2.42
CA ALA A 72 -5.64 1.99 -3.66
C ALA A 72 -4.20 1.47 -3.52
N ILE A 73 -3.95 0.23 -3.92
CA ILE A 73 -2.63 -0.38 -3.98
C ILE A 73 -2.25 -0.50 -5.46
N ILE A 74 -1.13 0.09 -5.86
CA ILE A 74 -0.72 0.19 -7.27
C ILE A 74 0.52 -0.66 -7.52
N VAL A 75 0.35 -1.69 -8.36
CA VAL A 75 1.37 -2.68 -8.72
C VAL A 75 1.39 -2.89 -10.25
N VAL A 76 1.60 -1.80 -10.98
CA VAL A 76 1.68 -1.81 -12.45
C VAL A 76 3.05 -1.36 -12.95
N ARG A 77 3.27 -1.31 -14.27
CA ARG A 77 4.47 -0.67 -14.83
C ARG A 77 4.46 0.83 -14.51
N ASN A 78 5.62 1.37 -14.17
CA ASN A 78 5.83 2.79 -13.79
C ASN A 78 5.21 3.79 -14.78
N GLU A 79 5.25 3.51 -16.07
CA GLU A 79 4.67 4.36 -17.13
C GLU A 79 3.16 4.59 -17.03
N PHE A 80 2.43 3.73 -16.29
CA PHE A 80 0.97 3.87 -16.11
C PHE A 80 0.57 4.43 -14.74
N VAL A 81 1.49 4.49 -13.79
CA VAL A 81 1.19 4.84 -12.39
C VAL A 81 0.56 6.22 -12.28
N LEU A 82 1.08 7.21 -13.00
CA LEU A 82 0.55 8.57 -12.99
C LEU A 82 -0.93 8.64 -13.37
N GLN A 83 -1.34 7.91 -14.41
CA GLN A 83 -2.74 7.90 -14.83
C GLN A 83 -3.60 7.22 -13.76
N ILE A 84 -3.12 6.14 -13.16
CA ILE A 84 -3.84 5.44 -12.09
C ILE A 84 -3.96 6.31 -10.83
N VAL A 85 -2.94 7.09 -10.49
CA VAL A 85 -3.00 8.07 -9.39
C VAL A 85 -4.08 9.11 -9.69
N LYS A 86 -4.10 9.69 -10.89
CA LYS A 86 -5.15 10.63 -11.34
C LYS A 86 -6.55 10.00 -11.26
N ASP A 87 -6.69 8.76 -11.70
CA ASP A 87 -7.95 8.02 -11.64
C ASP A 87 -8.39 7.70 -10.22
N SER A 88 -7.44 7.42 -9.31
CA SER A 88 -7.70 7.15 -7.89
C SER A 88 -8.13 8.41 -7.16
N VAL A 89 -7.50 9.55 -7.44
CA VAL A 89 -7.93 10.87 -6.93
C VAL A 89 -9.34 11.19 -7.40
N LYS A 90 -9.65 10.96 -8.69
CA LYS A 90 -11.00 11.14 -9.23
C LYS A 90 -12.03 10.23 -8.56
N LYS A 91 -11.63 9.00 -8.21
CA LYS A 91 -12.46 8.05 -7.46
C LYS A 91 -12.72 8.50 -6.02
N GLY A 92 -11.93 9.45 -5.50
CA GLY A 92 -12.04 9.96 -4.13
C GLY A 92 -11.41 9.03 -3.10
N VAL A 93 -10.38 8.26 -3.47
CA VAL A 93 -9.64 7.45 -2.49
C VAL A 93 -8.94 8.35 -1.48
N LYS A 94 -8.77 7.85 -0.25
CA LYS A 94 -8.13 8.59 0.85
C LYS A 94 -6.63 8.28 0.94
N GLY A 95 -6.25 7.06 0.61
CA GLY A 95 -4.85 6.62 0.59
C GLY A 95 -4.47 5.91 -0.72
N ILE A 96 -3.21 6.08 -1.13
CA ILE A 96 -2.58 5.34 -2.23
C ILE A 96 -1.26 4.76 -1.74
N ILE A 97 -1.03 3.47 -1.98
CA ILE A 97 0.29 2.82 -1.82
C ILE A 97 0.80 2.49 -3.21
N ILE A 98 1.95 3.04 -3.58
CA ILE A 98 2.59 2.79 -4.87
C ILE A 98 3.79 1.86 -4.66
N GLU A 99 3.59 0.56 -4.85
CA GLU A 99 4.69 -0.41 -4.69
C GLU A 99 5.61 -0.44 -5.91
N THR A 100 5.10 -0.01 -7.07
CA THR A 100 5.87 0.09 -8.30
C THR A 100 7.17 0.87 -8.11
N ALA A 101 8.30 0.25 -8.48
CA ALA A 101 9.59 0.91 -8.63
C ALA A 101 9.80 1.46 -10.05
N GLY A 102 10.94 2.09 -10.30
CA GLY A 102 11.36 2.62 -11.59
C GLY A 102 11.16 4.13 -11.73
N PHE A 103 11.33 4.91 -10.66
CA PHE A 103 11.10 6.36 -10.62
C PHE A 103 12.40 7.14 -10.40
N ALA A 104 12.42 8.11 -9.48
CA ALA A 104 13.56 8.99 -9.26
C ALA A 104 14.84 8.23 -8.88
N GLU A 105 14.73 7.05 -8.26
CA GLU A 105 15.86 6.20 -7.90
C GLU A 105 16.62 5.66 -9.11
N THR A 106 16.01 5.67 -10.30
CA THR A 106 16.67 5.23 -11.54
C THR A 106 17.50 6.32 -12.22
N GLY A 107 17.27 7.60 -11.87
CA GLY A 107 17.86 8.75 -12.57
C GLY A 107 17.38 8.94 -14.02
N ILE A 108 16.41 8.16 -14.50
CA ILE A 108 15.86 8.30 -15.86
C ILE A 108 14.90 9.49 -15.88
N GLU A 109 15.25 10.54 -16.62
CA GLU A 109 14.54 11.84 -16.64
C GLU A 109 13.01 11.71 -16.82
N LYS A 110 12.57 10.82 -17.72
CA LYS A 110 11.14 10.56 -17.96
C LYS A 110 10.42 10.13 -16.67
N PHE A 111 11.01 9.23 -15.90
CA PHE A 111 10.37 8.67 -14.71
C PHE A 111 10.56 9.55 -13.47
N VAL A 112 11.63 10.36 -13.42
CA VAL A 112 11.77 11.45 -12.45
C VAL A 112 10.59 12.43 -12.60
N LYS A 113 10.31 12.90 -13.82
CA LYS A 113 9.19 13.82 -14.10
C LYS A 113 7.83 13.23 -13.72
N ILE A 114 7.64 11.94 -13.95
CA ILE A 114 6.41 11.25 -13.54
C ILE A 114 6.26 11.29 -12.00
N GLN A 115 7.34 11.07 -11.25
CA GLN A 115 7.31 11.16 -9.80
C GLN A 115 6.99 12.58 -9.33
N GLU A 116 7.61 13.60 -9.93
CA GLU A 116 7.34 15.01 -9.63
C GLU A 116 5.85 15.36 -9.86
N GLU A 117 5.23 14.85 -10.94
CA GLU A 117 3.79 15.02 -11.15
C GLU A 117 2.94 14.35 -10.05
N ILE A 118 3.37 13.19 -9.54
CA ILE A 118 2.68 12.51 -8.43
C ILE A 118 2.80 13.33 -7.14
N GLU A 119 3.97 13.88 -6.85
CA GLU A 119 4.19 14.79 -5.71
C GLU A 119 3.29 16.03 -5.79
N ILE A 120 3.15 16.61 -6.99
CA ILE A 120 2.23 17.74 -7.23
C ILE A 120 0.78 17.33 -6.97
N ILE A 121 0.35 16.14 -7.41
CA ILE A 121 -0.99 15.65 -7.17
C ILE A 121 -1.26 15.48 -5.67
N ALA A 122 -0.33 14.84 -4.95
CA ALA A 122 -0.47 14.63 -3.51
C ALA A 122 -0.63 15.97 -2.76
N LYS A 123 0.21 16.97 -3.08
CA LYS A 123 0.13 18.31 -2.47
C LYS A 123 -1.16 19.07 -2.76
N ASN A 124 -1.81 18.83 -3.89
CA ASN A 124 -2.97 19.59 -4.36
C ASN A 124 -4.30 18.85 -4.21
N SER A 125 -4.32 17.71 -3.51
CA SER A 125 -5.52 16.92 -3.28
C SER A 125 -5.60 16.43 -1.84
N ASN A 126 -6.72 15.80 -1.47
CA ASN A 126 -6.93 15.29 -0.11
C ASN A 126 -6.52 13.81 0.02
N VAL A 127 -5.74 13.28 -0.92
CA VAL A 127 -5.23 11.90 -0.85
C VAL A 127 -3.84 11.89 -0.24
N ARG A 128 -3.56 10.91 0.61
CA ARG A 128 -2.20 10.64 1.09
C ARG A 128 -1.54 9.52 0.30
N ILE A 129 -0.24 9.58 0.08
CA ILE A 129 0.50 8.62 -0.75
C ILE A 129 1.75 8.08 -0.03
N ILE A 130 1.85 6.75 0.07
CA ILE A 130 3.09 6.04 0.44
C ILE A 130 3.78 5.54 -0.84
N GLY A 131 5.11 5.69 -0.89
CA GLY A 131 5.93 5.28 -2.03
C GLY A 131 6.39 6.44 -2.92
N PRO A 132 6.59 6.23 -4.23
CA PRO A 132 6.64 4.93 -4.89
C PRO A 132 7.83 4.09 -4.41
N ASN A 133 8.05 2.94 -5.05
CA ASN A 133 9.19 2.07 -4.75
C ASN A 133 9.21 1.62 -3.28
N CYS A 134 8.06 1.18 -2.78
CA CYS A 134 7.91 0.61 -1.46
C CYS A 134 7.40 -0.83 -1.55
N VAL A 135 7.39 -1.54 -0.42
CA VAL A 135 6.65 -2.81 -0.25
C VAL A 135 5.29 -2.56 0.40
N GLY A 136 5.07 -1.34 0.91
CA GLY A 136 3.85 -0.89 1.57
C GLY A 136 3.89 -1.16 3.08
N VAL A 137 2.78 -1.65 3.63
CA VAL A 137 2.54 -1.67 5.08
C VAL A 137 1.91 -2.98 5.56
N THR A 138 2.14 -3.32 6.83
CA THR A 138 1.46 -4.41 7.53
C THR A 138 1.00 -3.94 8.90
N ASN A 139 -0.22 -4.28 9.27
CA ASN A 139 -0.76 -4.17 10.62
C ASN A 139 -1.02 -5.59 11.13
N PHE A 140 -0.17 -6.04 12.06
CA PHE A 140 -0.21 -7.42 12.56
C PHE A 140 -1.42 -7.67 13.47
N ASN A 141 -1.97 -6.62 14.09
CA ASN A 141 -3.10 -6.73 15.03
C ASN A 141 -4.42 -7.06 14.34
N ASN A 142 -4.64 -6.55 13.12
CA ASN A 142 -5.83 -6.85 12.31
C ASN A 142 -5.54 -7.74 11.09
N LYS A 143 -4.28 -8.17 10.93
CA LYS A 143 -3.77 -8.93 9.78
C LYS A 143 -3.97 -8.22 8.44
N PHE A 144 -4.04 -6.89 8.41
CA PHE A 144 -4.00 -6.13 7.17
C PHE A 144 -2.56 -6.09 6.65
N THR A 145 -2.37 -6.31 5.35
CA THR A 145 -1.06 -6.19 4.71
C THR A 145 -1.20 -5.83 3.25
N THR A 146 -0.25 -5.04 2.76
CA THR A 146 0.02 -4.90 1.32
C THR A 146 1.32 -5.60 0.90
N THR A 147 2.02 -6.19 1.86
CA THR A 147 3.30 -6.86 1.65
C THR A 147 3.13 -8.34 1.34
N GLU A 148 4.19 -9.02 0.89
CA GLU A 148 4.21 -10.49 0.80
C GLU A 148 4.56 -11.09 2.17
N ILE A 149 3.54 -11.32 3.00
CA ILE A 149 3.68 -11.94 4.32
C ILE A 149 2.78 -13.16 4.45
N ASP A 150 3.31 -14.21 5.11
CA ASP A 150 2.52 -15.35 5.56
C ASP A 150 2.20 -15.17 7.05
N PHE A 151 0.95 -14.82 7.35
CA PHE A 151 0.53 -14.60 8.72
C PHE A 151 0.53 -15.89 9.57
N ASP A 152 0.42 -17.07 8.97
CA ASP A 152 0.44 -18.35 9.70
C ASP A 152 1.85 -18.68 10.23
N GLN A 153 2.88 -18.11 9.61
CA GLN A 153 4.28 -18.24 10.03
C GLN A 153 4.81 -17.00 10.77
N SER A 154 4.05 -15.91 10.77
CA SER A 154 4.41 -14.67 11.47
C SER A 154 4.12 -14.76 12.97
N ILE A 155 4.86 -13.98 13.76
CA ILE A 155 4.52 -13.78 15.17
C ILE A 155 3.41 -12.76 15.25
N GLU A 156 2.28 -13.17 15.84
CA GLU A 156 1.13 -12.27 16.01
C GLU A 156 1.44 -11.15 17.00
N GLY A 157 1.22 -9.92 16.54
CA GLY A 157 1.14 -8.72 17.37
C GLY A 157 2.44 -8.35 18.10
N GLY A 158 2.38 -7.28 18.88
CA GLY A 158 3.49 -6.71 19.62
C GLY A 158 3.33 -5.22 19.78
N THR A 159 4.25 -4.55 20.47
CA THR A 159 4.21 -3.10 20.71
C THR A 159 5.31 -2.34 19.95
N ILE A 160 6.01 -3.03 19.04
CA ILE A 160 7.12 -2.47 18.27
C ILE A 160 6.63 -2.20 16.86
N SER A 161 6.80 -0.98 16.39
CA SER A 161 6.57 -0.63 14.98
C SER A 161 7.88 -0.30 14.29
N ILE A 162 8.00 -0.66 13.02
CA ILE A 162 9.16 -0.34 12.18
C ILE A 162 8.75 0.61 11.08
N ILE A 163 9.47 1.72 10.97
CA ILE A 163 9.49 2.57 9.79
C ILE A 163 10.83 2.34 9.09
N ALA A 164 10.77 1.89 7.85
CA ALA A 164 11.94 1.71 7.00
C ALA A 164 11.77 2.48 5.69
N GLN A 165 12.84 3.09 5.18
CA GLN A 165 12.79 3.66 3.84
C GLN A 165 12.89 2.55 2.77
N SER A 166 13.77 1.57 2.99
CA SER A 166 13.98 0.44 2.08
C SER A 166 12.99 -0.69 2.34
N GLY A 167 12.29 -1.13 1.28
CA GLY A 167 11.38 -2.26 1.33
C GLY A 167 12.05 -3.60 1.68
N VAL A 168 13.23 -3.86 1.10
CA VAL A 168 13.98 -5.11 1.32
C VAL A 168 14.39 -5.25 2.79
N LEU A 169 14.86 -4.16 3.40
CA LEU A 169 15.23 -4.19 4.82
C LEU A 169 14.01 -4.40 5.71
N GLY A 170 12.86 -3.81 5.37
CA GLY A 170 11.60 -4.04 6.09
C GLY A 170 11.22 -5.53 6.15
N ASN A 171 11.25 -6.22 5.00
CA ASN A 171 10.93 -7.65 4.95
C ASN A 171 11.94 -8.50 5.72
N ILE A 172 13.24 -8.19 5.61
CA ILE A 172 14.29 -8.88 6.38
C ILE A 172 14.03 -8.77 7.89
N PHE A 173 13.61 -7.61 8.39
CA PHE A 173 13.28 -7.47 9.81
C PHE A 173 12.07 -8.31 10.23
N VAL A 174 11.04 -8.42 9.39
CA VAL A 174 9.87 -9.26 9.65
C VAL A 174 10.28 -10.73 9.74
N GLU A 175 11.03 -11.24 8.75
CA GLU A 175 11.51 -12.62 8.76
C GLU A 175 12.45 -12.90 9.93
N TRP A 176 13.37 -11.97 10.22
CA TRP A 176 14.29 -12.07 11.34
C TRP A 176 13.56 -12.07 12.69
N SER A 177 12.54 -11.24 12.85
CA SER A 177 11.78 -11.12 14.11
C SER A 177 11.13 -12.44 14.52
N ALA A 178 10.64 -13.22 13.55
CA ALA A 178 10.10 -14.56 13.79
C ALA A 178 11.14 -15.49 14.44
N SER A 179 12.39 -15.46 13.95
CA SER A 179 13.49 -16.24 14.54
C SER A 179 13.87 -15.78 15.96
N GLN A 180 13.62 -14.52 16.29
CA GLN A 180 13.96 -13.91 17.57
C GLN A 180 12.81 -13.87 18.58
N LYS A 181 11.63 -14.39 18.21
CA LYS A 181 10.41 -14.29 19.04
C LYS A 181 9.98 -12.84 19.32
N ILE A 182 10.27 -11.93 18.39
CA ILE A 182 9.85 -10.53 18.47
C ILE A 182 8.61 -10.37 17.60
N GLY A 183 7.58 -9.77 18.17
CA GLY A 183 6.35 -9.46 17.47
C GLY A 183 6.24 -7.97 17.16
N PHE A 184 5.73 -7.62 15.98
CA PHE A 184 5.52 -6.24 15.56
C PHE A 184 4.05 -5.84 15.66
N SER A 185 3.80 -4.56 15.95
CA SER A 185 2.48 -3.92 15.81
C SER A 185 2.26 -3.58 14.34
N LYS A 186 3.16 -2.77 13.75
CA LYS A 186 3.10 -2.33 12.36
C LYS A 186 4.47 -2.34 11.69
N THR A 187 4.49 -2.62 10.39
CA THR A 187 5.67 -2.38 9.55
C THR A 187 5.28 -1.44 8.42
N ILE A 188 6.15 -0.46 8.16
CA ILE A 188 5.94 0.60 7.18
C ILE A 188 7.19 0.70 6.33
N THR A 189 7.02 0.61 5.01
CA THR A 189 8.09 0.90 4.05
C THR A 189 7.71 2.12 3.23
N LEU A 190 8.53 3.18 3.30
CA LEU A 190 8.18 4.49 2.75
C LEU A 190 8.59 4.69 1.28
N GLY A 191 9.64 3.98 0.83
CA GLY A 191 10.17 4.13 -0.52
C GLY A 191 10.73 5.53 -0.78
N ASN A 192 10.32 6.13 -1.89
CA ASN A 192 10.83 7.43 -2.35
C ASN A 192 10.21 8.64 -1.64
N LYS A 193 9.17 8.46 -0.81
CA LYS A 193 8.54 9.52 0.00
C LYS A 193 8.01 10.70 -0.82
N VAL A 194 7.12 10.44 -1.78
CA VAL A 194 6.49 11.53 -2.58
C VAL A 194 5.47 12.36 -1.80
N ASP A 195 5.00 11.85 -0.67
CA ASP A 195 4.08 12.56 0.22
C ASP A 195 4.32 12.16 1.67
N VAL A 196 3.90 10.95 2.06
CA VAL A 196 4.04 10.48 3.44
C VAL A 196 5.49 10.18 3.76
N ASP A 197 5.98 10.75 4.86
CA ASP A 197 7.34 10.52 5.36
C ASP A 197 7.38 9.91 6.78
N GLU A 198 8.59 9.79 7.33
CA GLU A 198 8.82 9.27 8.67
C GLU A 198 8.24 10.14 9.78
N ILE A 199 8.13 11.46 9.59
CA ILE A 199 7.57 12.38 10.59
C ILE A 199 6.06 12.16 10.65
N ASP A 200 5.38 12.13 9.51
CA ASP A 200 3.96 11.79 9.41
C ASP A 200 3.66 10.45 10.13
N MET A 201 4.50 9.43 9.86
CA MET A 201 4.33 8.11 10.44
C MET A 201 4.62 8.06 11.94
N LEU A 202 5.63 8.79 12.42
CA LEU A 202 5.89 8.91 13.85
C LEU A 202 4.73 9.60 14.58
N GLU A 203 4.14 10.65 14.00
CA GLU A 203 2.97 11.33 14.57
C GLU A 203 1.71 10.46 14.57
N TYR A 204 1.54 9.59 13.57
CA TYR A 204 0.48 8.58 13.56
C TYR A 204 0.72 7.54 14.67
N LEU A 205 1.92 6.96 14.72
CA LEU A 205 2.27 5.91 15.68
C LEU A 205 2.28 6.39 17.14
N GLU A 206 2.59 7.66 17.41
CA GLU A 206 2.50 8.24 18.76
C GLU A 206 1.06 8.16 19.31
N LYS A 207 0.06 8.29 18.45
CA LYS A 207 -1.37 8.31 18.80
C LYS A 207 -2.01 6.91 18.71
N ASP A 208 -1.28 5.95 18.18
CA ASP A 208 -1.74 4.59 18.00
C ASP A 208 -1.65 3.82 19.34
N PRO A 209 -2.77 3.31 19.87
CA PRO A 209 -2.79 2.66 21.18
C PRO A 209 -2.16 1.26 21.19
N SER A 210 -1.76 0.72 20.02
CA SER A 210 -1.33 -0.68 19.86
C SER A 210 0.17 -0.87 19.76
#